data_AF-A0A0G0BB65-F1
#
_entry.id   AF-A0A0G0BB65-F1
#
_cell.length_a   1.000
_cell.length_b   1.000
_cell.length_c   1.000
_cell.angle_alpha   90.00
_cell.angle_beta   90.00
_cell.angle_gamma   90.00
#
_symmetry.space_group_name_H-M   'P 1'
#
loop_
_entity.id
_entity.type
_entity.pdbx_description
1 polymer ?
#
loop_
_entity_poly.entity_id
_entity_poly.type
_entity_poly.pdbx_seq_one_letter_code
_entity_poly.pdbx_strand_id
1 'polypeptide(L)'
;MKKLIFFLTLLIPVSCFCAEQHKISDYKKQASSSLNLKVSQNQEFPDKHNNINTKEASKTIKSKTDINLNNDAEQDYTNLNQASLEDLCKPVKFTPAGIKCFLKHTYNHKEYGENFLPNNFSHFLQFLEQGNSTGQSREYSQGIIKLFNQKLKYSSYVNSAAFTEMLDQFPNLIKQHFIEKQQTSVEKITSNIKNILYNNFLSHFSFFKKSPDQFFDHISNELKSNLNPEEALEEKTSIESMRSATLRFLEHAITKLVWTPQDQAGTWENVKKIQTQLYGLVDKKIVSNVDDLDDLFQTLLHRFCYFIELTGEELDLKNFYEKVKKDMDSKSLLLLELEEKEDFIENKKQVLAKAIFKGEARAIAKQHGIIGNQIVA
;
A
#
# COMPACT_ATOMS: atom_id res chain seq x y z
N MET A 1 -36.18 -13.60 -46.07
CA MET A 1 -36.03 -14.74 -45.13
C MET A 1 -35.27 -14.22 -43.91
N LYS A 2 -35.99 -13.88 -42.83
CA LYS A 2 -35.99 -14.54 -41.50
C LYS A 2 -34.60 -14.52 -40.82
N LYS A 3 -34.30 -13.61 -39.87
CA LYS A 3 -34.56 -13.62 -38.40
C LYS A 3 -34.00 -14.86 -37.64
N LEU A 4 -33.50 -14.59 -36.42
CA LEU A 4 -33.14 -15.48 -35.27
C LEU A 4 -31.66 -16.00 -35.25
N ILE A 5 -30.80 -15.85 -34.22
CA ILE A 5 -30.95 -15.85 -32.75
C ILE A 5 -29.84 -15.05 -32.03
N PHE A 6 -30.27 -14.33 -30.99
CA PHE A 6 -29.54 -13.64 -29.90
C PHE A 6 -29.00 -14.65 -28.84
N PHE A 7 -28.05 -14.22 -27.99
CA PHE A 7 -27.62 -14.85 -26.70
C PHE A 7 -26.58 -15.98 -26.72
N LEU A 8 -25.34 -15.64 -26.33
CA LEU A 8 -24.49 -16.46 -25.44
C LEU A 8 -23.43 -15.57 -24.78
N THR A 9 -23.90 -14.82 -23.78
CA THR A 9 -23.09 -14.29 -22.68
C THR A 9 -22.90 -15.38 -21.62
N LEU A 10 -21.79 -15.31 -20.90
CA LEU A 10 -21.61 -15.77 -19.51
C LEU A 10 -21.62 -17.28 -19.25
N LEU A 11 -20.46 -17.92 -19.39
CA LEU A 11 -20.03 -19.06 -18.58
C LEU A 11 -18.48 -19.07 -18.55
N ILE A 12 -17.88 -18.14 -17.79
CA ILE A 12 -16.52 -18.36 -17.27
C ILE A 12 -16.71 -19.26 -16.04
N PRO A 13 -16.07 -20.43 -15.98
CA PRO A 13 -16.32 -21.36 -14.90
C PRO A 13 -15.68 -20.84 -13.61
N VAL A 14 -16.49 -20.82 -12.54
CA VAL A 14 -16.12 -20.50 -11.14
C VAL A 14 -14.99 -21.42 -10.59
N SER A 15 -14.54 -22.41 -11.38
CA SER A 15 -13.46 -23.33 -11.02
C SER A 15 -12.05 -22.72 -11.08
N CYS A 16 -11.82 -21.56 -11.72
CA CYS A 16 -10.50 -20.91 -11.69
C CYS A 16 -10.21 -20.21 -10.36
N PHE A 17 -11.22 -19.67 -9.66
CA PHE A 17 -11.00 -18.91 -8.43
C PHE A 17 -10.66 -19.79 -7.21
N CYS A 18 -11.12 -21.06 -7.19
CA CYS A 18 -10.78 -22.00 -6.13
C CYS A 18 -9.34 -22.54 -6.23
N ALA A 19 -8.79 -22.70 -7.44
CA ALA A 19 -7.42 -23.21 -7.62
C ALA A 19 -6.37 -22.20 -7.13
N GLU A 20 -6.65 -20.91 -7.30
CA GLU A 20 -5.76 -19.82 -6.90
C GLU A 20 -5.78 -19.56 -5.38
N GLN A 21 -6.96 -19.67 -4.75
CA GLN A 21 -7.11 -19.64 -3.29
C GLN A 21 -6.40 -20.82 -2.60
N HIS A 22 -6.38 -22.00 -3.23
CA HIS A 22 -5.64 -23.16 -2.72
C HIS A 22 -4.12 -22.96 -2.80
N LYS A 23 -3.58 -22.40 -3.89
CA LYS A 23 -2.15 -22.05 -3.99
C LYS A 23 -1.75 -21.06 -2.89
N ILE A 24 -2.53 -20.00 -2.65
CA ILE A 24 -2.27 -19.01 -1.57
C ILE A 24 -2.32 -19.64 -0.17
N SER A 25 -3.24 -20.58 0.07
CA SER A 25 -3.33 -21.34 1.33
C SER A 25 -2.07 -22.19 1.59
N ASP A 26 -1.53 -22.82 0.55
CA ASP A 26 -0.33 -23.66 0.68
C ASP A 26 0.94 -22.82 0.91
N TYR A 27 1.03 -21.63 0.30
CA TYR A 27 2.09 -20.65 0.61
C TYR A 27 2.00 -20.12 2.05
N LYS A 28 0.79 -19.91 2.59
CA LYS A 28 0.60 -19.53 4.02
C LYS A 28 1.11 -20.61 4.97
N LYS A 29 0.95 -21.89 4.64
CA LYS A 29 1.50 -23.00 5.46
C LYS A 29 3.02 -23.04 5.43
N GLN A 30 3.65 -22.77 4.29
CA GLN A 30 5.12 -22.71 4.18
C GLN A 30 5.70 -21.50 4.93
N ALA A 31 5.12 -20.30 4.78
CA ALA A 31 5.59 -19.10 5.49
C ALA A 31 5.42 -19.18 7.02
N SER A 32 4.37 -19.87 7.50
CA SER A 32 4.15 -20.09 8.93
C SER A 32 5.13 -21.10 9.54
N SER A 33 5.68 -22.01 8.72
CA SER A 33 6.64 -23.02 9.17
C SER A 33 8.06 -22.48 9.36
N SER A 34 8.43 -21.41 8.65
CA SER A 34 9.73 -20.72 8.79
C SER A 34 9.77 -19.69 9.94
N LEU A 35 8.62 -19.32 10.50
CA LEU A 35 8.51 -18.35 11.61
C LEU A 35 8.52 -18.98 13.02
N ASN A 36 8.42 -20.31 13.14
CA ASN A 36 8.33 -21.02 14.43
C ASN A 36 9.68 -21.55 14.97
N LEU A 37 10.73 -20.74 14.91
CA LEU A 37 11.98 -21.01 15.62
C LEU A 37 12.41 -19.80 16.44
N LYS A 38 12.18 -19.93 17.76
CA LYS A 38 12.55 -19.06 18.90
C LYS A 38 11.57 -17.96 19.28
N VAL A 39 10.64 -18.28 20.19
CA VAL A 39 10.46 -17.54 21.45
C VAL A 39 9.95 -18.52 22.51
N SER A 40 10.67 -18.66 23.62
CA SER A 40 10.20 -19.33 24.83
C SER A 40 10.73 -18.58 26.05
N GLN A 41 9.83 -18.38 27.00
CA GLN A 41 10.02 -17.95 28.41
C GLN A 41 10.38 -16.47 28.61
N ASN A 42 9.89 -15.71 29.60
CA ASN A 42 8.89 -15.72 30.68
C ASN A 42 8.70 -14.18 30.98
N GLN A 43 7.69 -13.61 31.63
CA GLN A 43 7.31 -13.76 33.04
C GLN A 43 6.26 -12.66 33.42
N GLU A 44 5.23 -13.09 34.15
CA GLU A 44 4.46 -12.45 35.24
C GLU A 44 3.98 -10.96 35.23
N PHE A 45 2.66 -10.83 35.44
CA PHE A 45 1.85 -9.68 35.89
C PHE A 45 2.10 -9.32 37.38
N PRO A 46 1.76 -8.11 37.88
CA PRO A 46 0.41 -7.88 38.41
C PRO A 46 -0.21 -6.48 38.24
N ASP A 47 -1.54 -6.49 38.32
CA ASP A 47 -2.52 -5.41 38.36
C ASP A 47 -2.28 -4.32 39.41
N LYS A 48 -2.85 -3.12 39.15
CA LYS A 48 -3.56 -2.35 40.18
C LYS A 48 -4.53 -1.30 39.62
N HIS A 49 -5.77 -1.39 40.12
CA HIS A 49 -6.84 -0.39 40.09
C HIS A 49 -6.40 0.99 40.60
N ASN A 50 -6.98 2.07 40.06
CA ASN A 50 -7.86 2.95 40.84
C ASN A 50 -8.63 3.97 39.99
N ASN A 51 -9.94 3.98 40.24
CA ASN A 51 -10.91 5.02 39.91
C ASN A 51 -10.67 6.26 40.79
N ILE A 52 -10.72 7.47 40.22
CA ILE A 52 -11.27 8.65 40.92
C ILE A 52 -12.08 9.49 39.91
N ASN A 53 -13.37 9.58 40.20
CA ASN A 53 -14.32 10.57 39.70
C ASN A 53 -14.11 11.88 40.47
N THR A 54 -14.15 13.03 39.78
CA THR A 54 -14.73 14.26 40.34
C THR A 54 -15.32 15.13 39.24
N LYS A 55 -16.59 15.47 39.43
CA LYS A 55 -17.42 16.35 38.62
C LYS A 55 -17.27 17.81 39.07
N GLU A 56 -17.55 18.69 38.12
CA GLU A 56 -18.18 20.02 38.24
C GLU A 56 -17.39 21.18 38.87
N ALA A 57 -17.11 22.22 38.05
CA ALA A 57 -17.84 23.48 38.12
C ALA A 57 -17.46 24.47 36.98
N SER A 58 -18.50 24.86 36.23
CA SER A 58 -18.85 26.24 35.86
C SER A 58 -17.98 27.10 34.93
N LYS A 59 -18.49 27.22 33.69
CA LYS A 59 -19.04 28.44 33.06
C LYS A 59 -18.16 29.72 32.90
N THR A 60 -18.08 30.12 31.62
CA THR A 60 -18.09 31.50 31.08
C THR A 60 -16.75 32.15 30.75
N ILE A 61 -16.16 31.82 29.59
CA ILE A 61 -15.44 32.81 28.76
C ILE A 61 -15.72 32.47 27.29
N LYS A 62 -16.61 33.22 26.65
CA LYS A 62 -16.72 33.30 25.18
C LYS A 62 -16.05 34.59 24.73
N SER A 63 -15.38 34.49 23.58
CA SER A 63 -14.78 35.56 22.75
C SER A 63 -13.48 36.18 23.26
N LYS A 64 -12.35 35.57 22.87
CA LYS A 64 -11.07 36.26 22.51
C LYS A 64 -9.93 35.33 22.06
N THR A 65 -10.14 34.02 21.98
CA THR A 65 -9.05 33.05 21.76
C THR A 65 -8.73 32.72 20.28
N ASP A 66 -9.54 33.17 19.32
CA ASP A 66 -9.36 32.76 17.90
C ASP A 66 -8.39 33.65 17.10
N ILE A 67 -7.90 34.76 17.67
CA ILE A 67 -7.02 35.69 16.94
C ILE A 67 -5.53 35.45 17.25
N ASN A 68 -5.18 34.84 18.39
CA ASN A 68 -3.77 34.67 18.79
C ASN A 68 -3.14 33.33 18.36
N LEU A 69 -3.92 32.27 18.12
CA LEU A 69 -3.38 30.97 17.68
C LEU A 69 -2.86 30.98 16.23
N ASN A 70 -3.28 31.96 15.42
CA ASN A 70 -2.82 32.07 14.03
C ASN A 70 -1.43 32.71 13.91
N ASN A 71 -1.03 33.58 14.84
CA ASN A 71 0.27 34.25 14.78
C ASN A 71 1.42 33.33 15.24
N ASP A 72 1.18 32.48 16.24
CA ASP A 72 2.21 31.58 16.78
C ASP A 72 2.61 30.47 15.78
N ALA A 73 1.68 30.03 14.94
CA ALA A 73 1.95 29.02 13.92
C ALA A 73 2.70 29.57 12.69
N GLU A 74 2.52 30.84 12.34
CA GLU A 74 3.28 31.48 11.26
C GLU A 74 4.68 31.93 11.72
N GLN A 75 4.85 32.34 12.99
CA GLN A 75 6.17 32.73 13.52
C GLN A 75 7.17 31.56 13.58
N ASP A 76 6.72 30.33 13.87
CA ASP A 76 7.60 29.16 14.01
C ASP A 76 8.19 28.63 12.69
N TYR A 77 7.72 29.13 11.54
CA TYR A 77 8.11 28.66 10.20
C TYR A 77 8.52 29.78 9.23
N THR A 78 8.48 31.05 9.65
CA THR A 78 8.73 32.20 8.75
C THR A 78 10.20 32.44 8.42
N ASN A 79 11.14 31.70 9.05
CA ASN A 79 12.58 31.76 8.76
C ASN A 79 13.08 30.66 7.79
N LEU A 80 12.20 29.95 7.08
CA LEU A 80 12.57 28.79 6.24
C LEU A 80 13.26 29.12 4.90
N ASN A 81 13.57 30.40 4.62
CA ASN A 81 14.45 30.75 3.50
C ASN A 81 15.93 30.40 3.78
N GLN A 82 16.25 30.00 5.03
CA GLN A 82 17.51 29.36 5.45
C GLN A 82 17.21 28.14 6.33
N ALA A 83 16.18 27.36 5.99
CA ALA A 83 15.83 26.15 6.73
C ALA A 83 17.03 25.21 6.79
N SER A 84 17.50 24.85 7.99
CA SER A 84 18.46 23.77 8.12
C SER A 84 17.76 22.44 7.76
N LEU A 85 18.52 21.42 7.37
CA LEU A 85 17.96 20.07 7.17
C LEU A 85 17.17 19.58 8.40
N GLU A 86 17.51 20.07 9.59
CA GLU A 86 16.83 19.74 10.86
C GLU A 86 15.40 20.29 10.90
N ASP A 87 15.13 21.44 10.26
CA ASP A 87 13.78 21.99 10.16
C ASP A 87 12.86 21.10 9.31
N LEU A 88 13.42 20.34 8.35
CA LEU A 88 12.66 19.38 7.56
C LEU A 88 12.24 18.15 8.36
N CYS A 89 12.86 17.89 9.51
CA CYS A 89 12.53 16.77 10.39
C CYS A 89 11.42 17.07 11.40
N LYS A 90 10.96 18.33 11.48
CA LYS A 90 9.94 18.75 12.44
C LYS A 90 8.58 18.10 12.10
N PRO A 91 7.86 17.53 13.08
CA PRO A 91 6.57 16.91 12.84
C PRO A 91 5.55 17.91 12.30
N VAL A 92 4.60 17.41 11.51
CA VAL A 92 3.55 18.23 10.90
C VAL A 92 2.55 18.69 11.95
N LYS A 93 2.30 20.01 12.01
CA LYS A 93 1.21 20.56 12.83
C LYS A 93 -0.10 20.47 12.05
N PHE A 94 -1.02 19.59 12.48
CA PHE A 94 -2.31 19.34 11.81
C PHE A 94 -3.40 20.37 12.16
N THR A 95 -3.05 21.65 12.17
CA THR A 95 -4.01 22.77 12.12
C THR A 95 -4.12 23.29 10.68
N PRO A 96 -5.19 24.00 10.30
CA PRO A 96 -5.29 24.59 8.95
C PRO A 96 -4.09 25.48 8.60
N ALA A 97 -3.62 26.28 9.56
CA ALA A 97 -2.41 27.10 9.40
C ALA A 97 -1.15 26.23 9.29
N GLY A 98 -1.01 25.20 10.14
CA GLY A 98 0.16 24.32 10.14
C GLY A 98 0.31 23.49 8.86
N ILE A 99 -0.78 22.96 8.31
CA ILE A 99 -0.76 22.23 7.03
C ILE A 99 -0.39 23.17 5.88
N LYS A 100 -1.00 24.36 5.82
CA LYS A 100 -0.67 25.38 4.81
C LYS A 100 0.81 25.77 4.89
N CYS A 101 1.31 25.91 6.10
CA CYS A 101 2.70 26.24 6.36
C CYS A 101 3.65 25.13 5.92
N PHE A 102 3.36 23.88 6.32
CA PHE A 102 4.10 22.69 5.89
C PHE A 102 4.17 22.61 4.36
N LEU A 103 3.03 22.74 3.67
CA LEU A 103 2.99 22.64 2.22
C LEU A 103 3.81 23.75 1.55
N LYS A 104 3.70 24.98 2.06
CA LYS A 104 4.36 26.15 1.48
C LYS A 104 5.87 26.14 1.70
N HIS A 105 6.33 25.71 2.87
CA HIS A 105 7.72 25.92 3.29
C HIS A 105 8.53 24.64 3.42
N THR A 106 7.95 23.53 3.87
CA THR A 106 8.66 22.24 4.03
C THR A 106 8.51 21.39 2.77
N TYR A 107 7.28 21.06 2.37
CA TYR A 107 7.01 20.19 1.23
C TYR A 107 7.57 20.77 -0.08
N ASN A 108 7.45 22.08 -0.29
CA ASN A 108 7.97 22.75 -1.47
C ASN A 108 9.47 23.11 -1.38
N HIS A 109 10.13 22.86 -0.24
CA HIS A 109 11.57 23.04 -0.15
C HIS A 109 12.30 22.16 -1.17
N LYS A 110 13.38 22.68 -1.75
CA LYS A 110 14.16 21.96 -2.78
C LYS A 110 14.69 20.64 -2.24
N GLU A 111 15.33 20.69 -1.08
CA GLU A 111 15.94 19.54 -0.43
C GLU A 111 14.93 18.53 0.13
N TYR A 112 13.64 18.90 0.23
CA TYR A 112 12.64 18.00 0.80
C TYR A 112 12.44 16.75 -0.08
N GLY A 113 12.32 16.93 -1.38
CA GLY A 113 12.17 15.81 -2.32
C GLY A 113 13.50 15.13 -2.63
N GLU A 114 14.60 15.88 -2.64
CA GLU A 114 15.92 15.38 -3.04
C GLU A 114 16.63 14.62 -1.90
N ASN A 115 16.51 15.10 -0.66
CA ASN A 115 17.31 14.63 0.48
C ASN A 115 16.47 14.11 1.65
N PHE A 116 15.33 14.73 1.97
CA PHE A 116 14.54 14.32 3.14
C PHE A 116 13.64 13.11 2.86
N LEU A 117 12.64 13.27 1.98
CA LEU A 117 11.64 12.23 1.68
C LEU A 117 12.23 10.87 1.31
N PRO A 118 13.29 10.77 0.48
CA PRO A 118 13.85 9.46 0.12
C PRO A 118 14.53 8.74 1.28
N ASN A 119 14.90 9.45 2.34
CA ASN A 119 15.51 8.90 3.54
C ASN A 119 14.54 8.81 4.72
N ASN A 120 13.36 9.43 4.63
CA ASN A 120 12.43 9.53 5.73
C ASN A 120 10.98 9.73 5.25
N PHE A 121 10.15 8.72 5.48
CA PHE A 121 8.72 8.74 5.14
C PHE A 121 7.81 9.19 6.30
N SER A 122 8.36 9.73 7.39
CA SER A 122 7.59 10.09 8.59
C SER A 122 6.44 11.04 8.31
N HIS A 123 6.63 12.09 7.50
CA HIS A 123 5.53 13.00 7.15
C HIS A 123 4.43 12.29 6.36
N PHE A 124 4.79 11.40 5.43
CA PHE A 124 3.82 10.59 4.71
C PHE A 124 2.97 9.75 5.67
N LEU A 125 3.61 9.08 6.62
CA LEU A 125 2.93 8.30 7.66
C LEU A 125 2.06 9.18 8.57
N GLN A 126 2.57 10.32 9.03
CA GLN A 126 1.83 11.27 9.88
C GLN A 126 0.54 11.76 9.21
N PHE A 127 0.56 12.06 7.90
CA PHE A 127 -0.64 12.46 7.18
C PHE A 127 -1.69 11.33 7.13
N LEU A 128 -1.26 10.07 6.96
CA LEU A 128 -2.16 8.92 6.98
C LEU A 128 -2.68 8.62 8.41
N GLU A 129 -1.83 8.75 9.43
CA GLU A 129 -2.21 8.63 10.85
C GLU A 129 -3.26 9.67 11.25
N GLN A 130 -3.07 10.92 10.84
CA GLN A 130 -4.05 11.98 11.05
C GLN A 130 -5.36 11.67 10.33
N GLY A 131 -5.28 11.17 9.09
CA GLY A 131 -6.42 10.72 8.31
C GLY A 131 -7.25 9.69 9.07
N ASN A 132 -6.59 8.68 9.63
CA ASN A 132 -7.24 7.64 10.42
C ASN A 132 -7.83 8.18 11.73
N SER A 133 -7.06 8.99 12.46
CA SER A 133 -7.44 9.53 13.77
C SER A 133 -8.65 10.46 13.68
N THR A 134 -8.82 11.14 12.54
CA THR A 134 -9.94 12.05 12.28
C THR A 134 -11.05 11.45 11.42
N GLY A 135 -10.95 10.16 11.07
CA GLY A 135 -11.97 9.47 10.27
C GLY A 135 -12.11 10.02 8.85
N GLN A 136 -11.02 10.50 8.25
CA GLN A 136 -11.01 11.01 6.87
C GLN A 136 -11.41 9.93 5.86
N SER A 137 -11.92 10.40 4.72
CA SER A 137 -12.40 9.53 3.66
C SER A 137 -11.28 8.83 2.90
N ARG A 138 -11.65 7.87 2.05
CA ARG A 138 -10.71 7.17 1.16
C ARG A 138 -10.02 8.15 0.20
N GLU A 139 -10.76 9.15 -0.27
CA GLU A 139 -10.29 10.17 -1.21
C GLU A 139 -9.18 11.03 -0.58
N TYR A 140 -9.27 11.32 0.72
CA TYR A 140 -8.20 11.99 1.46
C TYR A 140 -6.91 11.17 1.44
N SER A 141 -6.97 9.91 1.87
CA SER A 141 -5.80 9.02 1.91
C SER A 141 -5.20 8.79 0.52
N GLN A 142 -6.06 8.66 -0.50
CA GLN A 142 -5.62 8.60 -1.90
C GLN A 142 -4.91 9.90 -2.32
N GLY A 143 -5.43 11.05 -1.91
CA GLY A 143 -4.83 12.36 -2.14
C GLY A 143 -3.43 12.47 -1.51
N ILE A 144 -3.26 11.99 -0.27
CA ILE A 144 -1.95 11.93 0.41
C ILE A 144 -0.98 11.04 -0.36
N ILE A 145 -1.38 9.82 -0.75
CA ILE A 145 -0.54 8.92 -1.54
C ILE A 145 -0.11 9.60 -2.84
N LYS A 146 -1.05 10.24 -3.56
CA LYS A 146 -0.75 10.96 -4.80
C LYS A 146 0.21 12.14 -4.58
N LEU A 147 0.01 12.92 -3.51
CA LEU A 147 0.85 14.05 -3.16
C LEU A 147 2.30 13.59 -2.95
N PHE A 148 2.51 12.61 -2.06
CA PHE A 148 3.85 12.11 -1.78
C PHE A 148 4.47 11.36 -2.95
N ASN A 149 3.67 10.67 -3.76
CA ASN A 149 4.16 10.07 -5.02
C ASN A 149 4.67 11.14 -5.99
N GLN A 150 3.97 12.28 -6.12
CA GLN A 150 4.43 13.40 -6.94
C GLN A 150 5.74 13.98 -6.41
N LYS A 151 5.89 14.12 -5.08
CA LYS A 151 7.16 14.61 -4.51
C LYS A 151 8.31 13.62 -4.69
N LEU A 152 8.03 12.32 -4.60
CA LEU A 152 9.02 11.26 -4.83
C LEU A 152 9.57 11.24 -6.25
N LYS A 153 8.89 11.90 -7.22
CA LYS A 153 9.43 12.08 -8.58
C LYS A 153 10.74 12.88 -8.59
N TYR A 154 10.91 13.82 -7.65
CA TYR A 154 12.11 14.64 -7.52
C TYR A 154 13.30 13.91 -6.89
N SER A 155 13.06 12.79 -6.20
CA SER A 155 14.11 11.99 -5.59
C SER A 155 14.87 11.18 -6.64
N SER A 156 16.20 11.15 -6.61
CA SER A 156 17.00 10.28 -7.50
C SER A 156 17.14 8.86 -6.94
N TYR A 157 16.96 8.68 -5.64
CA TYR A 157 17.02 7.42 -4.94
C TYR A 157 15.95 7.34 -3.85
N VAL A 158 15.80 6.17 -3.24
CA VAL A 158 15.06 5.92 -2.00
C VAL A 158 15.93 5.00 -1.14
N ASN A 159 16.17 5.39 0.11
CA ASN A 159 16.90 4.56 1.05
C ASN A 159 16.07 3.32 1.39
N SER A 160 16.68 2.14 1.21
CA SER A 160 15.99 0.87 1.39
C SER A 160 15.56 0.59 2.84
N ALA A 161 16.34 1.03 3.83
CA ALA A 161 15.95 0.93 5.24
C ALA A 161 14.74 1.81 5.55
N ALA A 162 14.75 3.08 5.10
CA ALA A 162 13.62 4.00 5.28
C ALA A 162 12.33 3.49 4.61
N PHE A 163 12.45 2.91 3.40
CA PHE A 163 11.31 2.29 2.72
C PHE A 163 10.75 1.08 3.48
N THR A 164 11.64 0.27 4.06
CA THR A 164 11.28 -0.89 4.87
C THR A 164 10.54 -0.47 6.14
N GLU A 165 11.00 0.57 6.84
CA GLU A 165 10.32 1.13 8.01
C GLU A 165 8.93 1.68 7.68
N MET A 166 8.81 2.33 6.51
CA MET A 166 7.53 2.80 6.00
C MET A 166 6.57 1.63 5.75
N LEU A 167 7.03 0.56 5.09
CA LEU A 167 6.23 -0.63 4.81
C LEU A 167 5.79 -1.41 6.06
N ASP A 168 6.51 -1.30 7.18
CA ASP A 168 6.08 -1.90 8.46
C ASP A 168 4.78 -1.25 8.99
N GLN A 169 4.59 0.05 8.76
CA GLN A 169 3.48 0.84 9.32
C GLN A 169 2.35 1.06 8.32
N PHE A 170 2.71 1.41 7.08
CA PHE A 170 1.81 1.83 6.01
C PHE A 170 0.57 0.95 5.82
N PRO A 171 0.68 -0.39 5.77
CA PRO A 171 -0.48 -1.24 5.50
C PRO A 171 -1.54 -1.15 6.61
N ASN A 172 -1.12 -0.95 7.87
CA ASN A 172 -2.06 -0.78 8.97
C ASN A 172 -2.80 0.56 8.90
N LEU A 173 -2.16 1.57 8.31
CA LEU A 173 -2.75 2.88 8.14
C LEU A 173 -3.79 2.89 7.02
N ILE A 174 -3.60 2.12 5.94
CA ILE A 174 -4.51 2.19 4.79
C ILE A 174 -5.55 1.08 4.70
N LYS A 175 -5.38 -0.06 5.41
CA LYS A 175 -6.24 -1.26 5.26
C LYS A 175 -7.73 -0.98 5.36
N GLN A 176 -8.16 -0.04 6.22
CA GLN A 176 -9.57 0.27 6.41
C GLN A 176 -10.24 0.84 5.15
N HIS A 177 -9.45 1.46 4.26
CA HIS A 177 -9.95 2.00 3.01
C HIS A 177 -10.23 0.92 1.95
N PHE A 178 -9.75 -0.31 2.16
CA PHE A 178 -9.96 -1.44 1.25
C PHE A 178 -11.08 -2.38 1.70
N ILE A 179 -11.70 -2.10 2.85
CA ILE A 179 -12.87 -2.83 3.31
C ILE A 179 -14.07 -2.35 2.48
N GLU A 180 -14.59 -3.25 1.64
CA GLU A 180 -15.91 -3.06 1.04
C GLU A 180 -16.93 -2.92 2.17
N LYS A 181 -17.76 -1.87 2.15
CA LYS A 181 -18.91 -1.79 3.05
C LYS A 181 -19.91 -2.86 2.63
N GLN A 182 -19.68 -4.12 3.03
CA GLN A 182 -20.48 -5.29 2.65
C GLN A 182 -21.98 -5.18 2.93
N GLN A 183 -22.42 -4.17 3.69
CA GLN A 183 -23.81 -4.00 4.11
C GLN A 183 -24.77 -3.43 3.07
N THR A 184 -24.34 -3.08 1.85
CA THR A 184 -25.27 -2.58 0.81
C THR A 184 -25.72 -3.63 -0.20
N SER A 185 -25.07 -4.78 -0.36
CA SER A 185 -25.11 -5.41 -1.69
C SER A 185 -26.25 -6.40 -1.99
N VAL A 186 -26.86 -7.10 -1.04
CA VAL A 186 -27.95 -8.06 -1.38
C VAL A 186 -29.07 -8.07 -0.36
N GLU A 187 -28.81 -8.18 0.93
CA GLU A 187 -29.89 -8.25 1.94
C GLU A 187 -30.63 -6.93 2.08
N LYS A 188 -29.91 -5.81 2.01
CA LYS A 188 -30.49 -4.46 2.02
C LYS A 188 -31.25 -4.17 0.73
N ILE A 189 -30.70 -4.57 -0.41
CA ILE A 189 -31.39 -4.54 -1.72
C ILE A 189 -32.65 -5.41 -1.68
N THR A 190 -32.56 -6.63 -1.18
CA THR A 190 -33.68 -7.58 -1.06
C THR A 190 -34.76 -7.05 -0.13
N SER A 191 -34.36 -6.45 1.00
CA SER A 191 -35.29 -5.84 1.95
C SER A 191 -35.96 -4.60 1.37
N ASN A 192 -35.22 -3.75 0.63
CA ASN A 192 -35.77 -2.61 -0.09
C ASN A 192 -36.74 -3.05 -1.20
N ILE A 193 -36.37 -4.06 -2.00
CA ILE A 193 -37.24 -4.65 -3.02
C ILE A 193 -38.52 -5.17 -2.38
N LYS A 194 -38.41 -5.96 -1.30
CA LYS A 194 -39.56 -6.48 -0.57
C LYS A 194 -40.46 -5.36 -0.04
N ASN A 195 -39.88 -4.33 0.55
CA ASN A 195 -40.64 -3.19 1.08
C ASN A 195 -41.34 -2.40 -0.03
N ILE A 196 -40.66 -2.12 -1.15
CA ILE A 196 -41.24 -1.40 -2.30
C ILE A 196 -42.38 -2.23 -2.90
N LEU A 197 -42.17 -3.52 -3.14
CA LEU A 197 -43.19 -4.43 -3.66
C LEU A 197 -44.39 -4.51 -2.71
N TYR A 198 -44.15 -4.73 -1.42
CA TYR A 198 -45.19 -4.89 -0.41
C TYR A 198 -46.01 -3.62 -0.22
N ASN A 199 -45.34 -2.46 -0.10
CA ASN A 199 -46.01 -1.18 0.07
C ASN A 199 -46.83 -0.81 -1.17
N ASN A 200 -46.28 -0.98 -2.38
CA ASN A 200 -47.02 -0.73 -3.61
C ASN A 200 -48.22 -1.66 -3.79
N PHE A 201 -48.08 -2.94 -3.45
CA PHE A 201 -49.21 -3.87 -3.48
C PHE A 201 -50.29 -3.46 -2.49
N LEU A 202 -49.94 -3.01 -1.29
CA LEU A 202 -50.92 -2.54 -0.30
C LEU A 202 -51.61 -1.25 -0.73
N SER A 203 -50.87 -0.26 -1.21
CA SER A 203 -51.42 1.08 -1.53
C SER A 203 -52.07 1.16 -2.92
N HIS A 204 -51.64 0.33 -3.87
CA HIS A 204 -52.04 0.43 -5.28
C HIS A 204 -52.62 -0.86 -5.86
N PHE A 205 -53.13 -1.78 -5.02
CA PHE A 205 -53.74 -3.03 -5.50
C PHE A 205 -54.89 -2.82 -6.49
N SER A 206 -55.70 -1.79 -6.26
CA SER A 206 -56.82 -1.43 -7.15
C SER A 206 -56.34 -0.92 -8.52
N PHE A 207 -55.16 -0.30 -8.58
CA PHE A 207 -54.50 0.10 -9.83
C PHE A 207 -53.96 -1.12 -10.57
N PHE A 208 -53.31 -2.06 -9.86
CA PHE A 208 -52.88 -3.34 -10.41
C PHE A 208 -54.03 -4.12 -11.09
N LYS A 209 -55.22 -4.15 -10.48
CA LYS A 209 -56.40 -4.84 -11.07
C LYS A 209 -56.87 -4.24 -12.40
N LYS A 210 -56.66 -2.94 -12.61
CA LYS A 210 -57.13 -2.22 -13.81
C LYS A 210 -56.11 -2.24 -14.93
N SER A 211 -54.84 -2.04 -14.60
CA SER A 211 -53.75 -1.92 -15.55
C SER A 211 -52.49 -2.59 -15.00
N PRO A 212 -52.36 -3.93 -15.09
CA PRO A 212 -51.22 -4.67 -14.54
C PRO A 212 -49.88 -4.21 -15.10
N ASP A 213 -49.81 -3.94 -16.41
CA ASP A 213 -48.57 -3.55 -17.08
C ASP A 213 -48.06 -2.19 -16.56
N GLN A 214 -48.94 -1.20 -16.47
CA GLN A 214 -48.59 0.14 -15.95
C GLN A 214 -48.19 0.10 -14.47
N PHE A 215 -48.76 -0.82 -13.69
CA PHE A 215 -48.36 -1.05 -12.30
C PHE A 215 -46.93 -1.60 -12.21
N PHE A 216 -46.58 -2.60 -13.03
CA PHE A 216 -45.21 -3.12 -13.04
C PHE A 216 -44.20 -2.12 -13.61
N ASP A 217 -44.59 -1.28 -14.56
CA ASP A 217 -43.76 -0.17 -15.04
C ASP A 217 -43.49 0.86 -13.92
N HIS A 218 -44.52 1.19 -13.12
CA HIS A 218 -44.38 2.07 -11.97
C HIS A 218 -43.40 1.52 -10.93
N ILE A 219 -43.57 0.25 -10.53
CA ILE A 219 -42.67 -0.43 -9.60
C ILE A 219 -41.25 -0.50 -10.16
N SER A 220 -41.08 -0.82 -11.44
CA SER A 220 -39.76 -0.87 -12.06
C SER A 220 -39.05 0.49 -12.01
N ASN A 221 -39.77 1.59 -12.23
CA ASN A 221 -39.21 2.93 -12.13
C ASN A 221 -38.85 3.31 -10.69
N GLU A 222 -39.69 2.94 -9.72
CA GLU A 222 -39.44 3.16 -8.30
C GLU A 222 -38.27 2.30 -7.77
N LEU A 223 -38.13 1.07 -8.24
CA LEU A 223 -36.99 0.22 -7.96
C LEU A 223 -35.70 0.82 -8.54
N LYS A 224 -35.73 1.33 -9.78
CA LYS A 224 -34.59 1.99 -10.41
C LYS A 224 -34.17 3.28 -9.68
N SER A 225 -35.11 4.02 -9.09
CA SER A 225 -34.78 5.23 -8.33
C SER A 225 -34.27 4.95 -6.91
N ASN A 226 -34.63 3.80 -6.31
CA ASN A 226 -34.29 3.47 -4.91
C ASN A 226 -33.14 2.47 -4.76
N LEU A 227 -32.96 1.59 -5.75
CA LEU A 227 -31.77 0.79 -5.89
C LEU A 227 -30.84 1.62 -6.75
N ASN A 228 -29.86 2.27 -6.14
CA ASN A 228 -28.86 3.05 -6.86
C ASN A 228 -27.64 2.15 -7.11
N PRO A 229 -27.64 1.24 -8.13
CA PRO A 229 -26.50 0.37 -8.41
C PRO A 229 -25.24 1.15 -8.76
N GLU A 230 -25.39 2.42 -9.14
CA GLU A 230 -24.31 3.38 -9.31
C GLU A 230 -23.49 3.56 -8.02
N GLU A 231 -24.10 3.61 -6.83
CA GLU A 231 -23.37 3.77 -5.56
C GLU A 231 -22.46 2.57 -5.25
N ALA A 232 -22.92 1.34 -5.51
CA ALA A 232 -22.11 0.14 -5.32
C ALA A 232 -20.96 0.06 -6.34
N LEU A 233 -21.23 0.48 -7.58
CA LEU A 233 -20.22 0.57 -8.62
C LEU A 233 -19.18 1.67 -8.31
N GLU A 234 -19.62 2.82 -7.81
CA GLU A 234 -18.78 3.92 -7.36
C GLU A 234 -17.88 3.51 -6.20
N GLU A 235 -18.41 2.77 -5.21
CA GLU A 235 -17.61 2.28 -4.09
C GLU A 235 -16.51 1.33 -4.58
N LYS A 236 -16.85 0.36 -5.45
CA LYS A 236 -15.86 -0.55 -6.03
C LYS A 236 -14.81 0.21 -6.84
N THR A 237 -15.24 1.16 -7.67
CA THR A 237 -14.35 2.02 -8.47
C THR A 237 -13.42 2.84 -7.57
N SER A 238 -13.93 3.35 -6.45
CA SER A 238 -13.16 4.11 -5.46
C SER A 238 -12.10 3.23 -4.76
N ILE A 239 -12.42 1.96 -4.45
CA ILE A 239 -11.46 0.98 -3.90
C ILE A 239 -10.36 0.68 -4.93
N GLU A 240 -10.72 0.38 -6.19
CA GLU A 240 -9.73 0.11 -7.24
C GLU A 240 -8.84 1.34 -7.53
N SER A 241 -9.42 2.54 -7.49
CA SER A 241 -8.68 3.80 -7.65
C SER A 241 -7.68 4.02 -6.50
N MET A 242 -8.05 3.66 -5.27
CA MET A 242 -7.14 3.66 -4.12
C MET A 242 -6.04 2.62 -4.29
N ARG A 243 -6.37 1.39 -4.70
CA ARG A 243 -5.40 0.32 -4.99
C ARG A 243 -4.39 0.74 -6.03
N SER A 244 -4.84 1.26 -7.16
CA SER A 244 -3.96 1.75 -8.22
C SER A 244 -3.03 2.87 -7.74
N ALA A 245 -3.51 3.79 -6.89
CA ALA A 245 -2.67 4.83 -6.31
C ALA A 245 -1.60 4.24 -5.38
N THR A 246 -1.97 3.27 -4.53
CA THR A 246 -1.05 2.56 -3.65
C THR A 246 0.02 1.80 -4.44
N LEU A 247 -0.37 0.99 -5.43
CA LEU A 247 0.55 0.21 -6.25
C LEU A 247 1.56 1.10 -6.97
N ARG A 248 1.08 2.16 -7.63
CA ARG A 248 1.95 3.13 -8.33
C ARG A 248 2.94 3.80 -7.39
N PHE A 249 2.53 4.13 -6.16
CA PHE A 249 3.44 4.72 -5.18
C PHE A 249 4.52 3.72 -4.75
N LEU A 250 4.15 2.47 -4.47
CA LEU A 250 5.08 1.42 -4.08
C LEU A 250 6.05 1.09 -5.21
N GLU A 251 5.55 0.87 -6.42
CA GLU A 251 6.35 0.63 -7.62
C GLU A 251 7.34 1.79 -7.86
N HIS A 252 6.86 3.03 -7.80
CA HIS A 252 7.71 4.22 -7.97
C HIS A 252 8.82 4.29 -6.90
N ALA A 253 8.51 3.99 -5.64
CA ALA A 253 9.51 3.94 -4.59
C ALA A 253 10.52 2.80 -4.80
N ILE A 254 10.05 1.60 -5.18
CA ILE A 254 10.86 0.42 -5.42
C ILE A 254 11.87 0.67 -6.55
N THR A 255 11.45 1.26 -7.68
CA THR A 255 12.34 1.55 -8.82
C THR A 255 13.53 2.45 -8.46
N LYS A 256 13.43 3.18 -7.34
CA LYS A 256 14.45 4.11 -6.86
C LYS A 256 15.26 3.58 -5.68
N LEU A 257 14.99 2.37 -5.19
CA LEU A 257 15.68 1.82 -4.03
C LEU A 257 17.19 1.82 -4.21
N VAL A 258 17.92 2.19 -3.16
CA VAL A 258 19.36 2.08 -3.10
C VAL A 258 19.74 1.32 -1.83
N TRP A 259 20.67 0.40 -2.01
CA TRP A 259 21.33 -0.35 -0.95
C TRP A 259 22.77 0.11 -0.84
N THR A 260 23.32 -0.03 0.36
CA THR A 260 24.70 0.31 0.67
C THR A 260 25.55 -0.95 0.51
N PRO A 261 26.54 -1.01 -0.40
CA PRO A 261 27.34 -2.22 -0.59
C PRO A 261 28.11 -2.62 0.67
N GLN A 262 28.39 -1.68 1.57
CA GLN A 262 29.00 -1.95 2.88
C GLN A 262 28.13 -2.86 3.77
N ASP A 263 26.82 -2.94 3.54
CA ASP A 263 25.93 -3.85 4.28
C ASP A 263 26.05 -5.31 3.81
N GLN A 264 26.70 -5.56 2.67
CA GLN A 264 27.01 -6.91 2.16
C GLN A 264 25.76 -7.81 2.15
N ALA A 265 25.80 -8.94 2.86
CA ALA A 265 24.68 -9.87 3.01
C ALA A 265 23.41 -9.24 3.60
N GLY A 266 23.54 -8.12 4.32
CA GLY A 266 22.42 -7.33 4.85
C GLY A 266 21.55 -6.71 3.75
N THR A 267 22.13 -6.37 2.59
CA THR A 267 21.35 -5.88 1.45
C THR A 267 20.35 -6.93 0.95
N TRP A 268 20.77 -8.19 0.88
CA TRP A 268 19.89 -9.30 0.50
C TRP A 268 18.83 -9.61 1.56
N GLU A 269 19.18 -9.53 2.85
CA GLU A 269 18.18 -9.65 3.92
C GLU A 269 17.14 -8.53 3.85
N ASN A 270 17.56 -7.32 3.50
CA ASN A 270 16.64 -6.21 3.29
C ASN A 270 15.67 -6.48 2.13
N VAL A 271 16.14 -7.02 0.99
CA VAL A 271 15.27 -7.43 -0.12
C VAL A 271 14.23 -8.47 0.33
N LYS A 272 14.65 -9.50 1.06
CA LYS A 272 13.73 -10.52 1.60
C LYS A 272 12.72 -9.93 2.59
N LYS A 273 13.15 -8.95 3.40
CA LYS A 273 12.24 -8.22 4.30
C LYS A 273 11.20 -7.43 3.51
N ILE A 274 11.61 -6.67 2.48
CA ILE A 274 10.69 -5.94 1.61
C ILE A 274 9.71 -6.90 0.94
N GLN A 275 10.19 -8.02 0.35
CA GLN A 275 9.33 -9.05 -0.23
C GLN A 275 8.26 -9.53 0.76
N THR A 276 8.66 -9.83 1.99
CA THR A 276 7.74 -10.31 3.04
C THR A 276 6.69 -9.25 3.40
N GLN A 277 7.09 -7.99 3.49
CA GLN A 277 6.18 -6.88 3.78
C GLN A 277 5.19 -6.62 2.63
N LEU A 278 5.66 -6.71 1.38
CA LEU A 278 4.82 -6.60 0.18
C LEU A 278 3.79 -7.74 0.14
N TYR A 279 4.20 -8.97 0.45
CA TYR A 279 3.26 -10.08 0.59
C TYR A 279 2.21 -9.82 1.68
N GLY A 280 2.61 -9.20 2.80
CA GLY A 280 1.69 -8.78 3.87
C GLY A 280 0.58 -7.81 3.42
N LEU A 281 0.71 -7.16 2.25
CA LEU A 281 -0.36 -6.35 1.65
C LEU A 281 -1.53 -7.21 1.15
N VAL A 282 -1.25 -8.44 0.69
CA VAL A 282 -2.27 -9.40 0.26
C VAL A 282 -3.10 -9.86 1.45
N ASP A 283 -2.44 -10.18 2.56
CA ASP A 283 -3.13 -10.58 3.80
C ASP A 283 -4.08 -9.50 4.32
N LYS A 284 -3.74 -8.24 4.11
CA LYS A 284 -4.56 -7.07 4.47
C LYS A 284 -5.57 -6.66 3.40
N LYS A 285 -5.68 -7.43 2.30
CA LYS A 285 -6.56 -7.17 1.14
C LYS A 285 -6.34 -5.81 0.47
N ILE A 286 -5.15 -5.22 0.67
CA ILE A 286 -4.73 -4.00 -0.01
C ILE A 286 -4.42 -4.35 -1.47
N VAL A 287 -3.68 -5.43 -1.67
CA VAL A 287 -3.46 -6.08 -2.97
C VAL A 287 -4.45 -7.24 -3.08
N SER A 288 -5.22 -7.29 -4.18
CA SER A 288 -6.32 -8.25 -4.33
C SER A 288 -6.03 -9.40 -5.30
N ASN A 289 -5.16 -9.19 -6.28
CA ASN A 289 -4.73 -10.21 -7.25
C ASN A 289 -3.27 -10.60 -6.96
N VAL A 290 -2.87 -11.78 -7.44
CA VAL A 290 -1.47 -12.23 -7.35
C VAL A 290 -0.60 -11.48 -8.35
N ASP A 291 -1.20 -11.04 -9.46
CA ASP A 291 -0.54 -10.29 -10.53
C ASP A 291 0.07 -8.97 -10.07
N ASP A 292 -0.67 -8.14 -9.33
CA ASP A 292 -0.13 -6.86 -8.85
C ASP A 292 1.02 -7.09 -7.86
N LEU A 293 0.99 -8.21 -7.11
CA LEU A 293 2.10 -8.59 -6.23
C LEU A 293 3.31 -9.04 -7.06
N ASP A 294 3.10 -9.84 -8.11
CA ASP A 294 4.17 -10.29 -8.99
C ASP A 294 4.83 -9.10 -9.70
N ASP A 295 4.06 -8.10 -10.16
CA ASP A 295 4.60 -6.87 -10.76
C ASP A 295 5.52 -6.11 -9.78
N LEU A 296 5.13 -6.01 -8.50
CA LEU A 296 5.96 -5.40 -7.46
C LEU A 296 7.23 -6.22 -7.18
N PHE A 297 7.11 -7.55 -7.20
CA PHE A 297 8.23 -8.48 -7.05
C PHE A 297 9.22 -8.39 -8.22
N GLN A 298 8.73 -8.36 -9.46
CA GLN A 298 9.56 -8.13 -10.63
C GLN A 298 10.29 -6.79 -10.52
N THR A 299 9.58 -5.73 -10.16
CA THR A 299 10.17 -4.39 -9.97
C THR A 299 11.29 -4.40 -8.92
N LEU A 300 11.06 -5.05 -7.78
CA LEU A 300 12.05 -5.19 -6.71
C LEU A 300 13.27 -5.98 -7.17
N LEU A 301 13.04 -7.10 -7.86
CA LEU A 301 14.10 -7.97 -8.34
C LEU A 301 14.97 -7.27 -9.39
N HIS A 302 14.35 -6.63 -10.37
CA HIS A 302 15.07 -5.87 -11.39
C HIS A 302 15.90 -4.75 -10.77
N ARG A 303 15.35 -4.05 -9.78
CA ARG A 303 16.09 -3.01 -9.08
C ARG A 303 17.27 -3.56 -8.29
N PHE A 304 17.12 -4.72 -7.64
CA PHE A 304 18.21 -5.37 -6.93
C PHE A 304 19.29 -5.91 -7.88
N CYS A 305 18.89 -6.48 -9.03
CA CYS A 305 19.83 -6.88 -10.08
C CYS A 305 20.62 -5.68 -10.58
N TYR A 306 19.97 -4.53 -10.80
CA TYR A 306 20.65 -3.28 -11.15
C TYR A 306 21.66 -2.84 -10.07
N PHE A 307 21.34 -2.99 -8.79
CA PHE A 307 22.30 -2.75 -7.71
C PHE A 307 23.53 -3.66 -7.82
N ILE A 308 23.36 -4.97 -8.00
CA ILE A 308 24.48 -5.92 -8.20
C ILE A 308 25.29 -5.55 -9.45
N GLU A 309 24.62 -5.13 -10.53
CA GLU A 309 25.29 -4.67 -11.75
C GLU A 309 26.08 -3.37 -11.56
N LEU A 310 25.77 -2.54 -10.56
CA LEU A 310 26.57 -1.36 -10.24
C LEU A 310 27.73 -1.67 -9.30
N THR A 311 27.48 -2.43 -8.24
CA THR A 311 28.39 -2.56 -7.08
C THR A 311 28.93 -3.97 -6.88
N GLY A 312 28.68 -4.89 -7.81
CA GLY A 312 28.96 -6.31 -7.64
C GLY A 312 30.40 -6.65 -7.25
N GLU A 313 31.39 -5.87 -7.69
CA GLU A 313 32.80 -6.02 -7.33
C GLU A 313 33.14 -5.61 -5.89
N GLU A 314 32.26 -4.88 -5.20
CA GLU A 314 32.41 -4.49 -3.79
C GLU A 314 31.78 -5.50 -2.83
N LEU A 315 31.03 -6.47 -3.35
CA LEU A 315 30.33 -7.48 -2.59
C LEU A 315 31.21 -8.71 -2.34
N ASP A 316 31.15 -9.23 -1.12
CA ASP A 316 31.97 -10.35 -0.67
C ASP A 316 31.52 -11.68 -1.27
N LEU A 317 32.48 -12.45 -1.81
CA LEU A 317 32.23 -13.74 -2.45
C LEU A 317 31.53 -14.72 -1.50
N LYS A 318 32.03 -14.83 -0.27
CA LYS A 318 31.58 -15.86 0.67
C LYS A 318 30.30 -15.47 1.40
N ASN A 319 30.21 -14.23 1.88
CA ASN A 319 29.09 -13.82 2.72
C ASN A 319 27.86 -13.38 1.91
N PHE A 320 28.07 -12.77 0.74
CA PHE A 320 26.97 -12.29 -0.11
C PHE A 320 26.61 -13.32 -1.18
N TYR A 321 27.51 -13.63 -2.11
CA TYR A 321 27.17 -14.43 -3.30
C TYR A 321 26.79 -15.88 -2.97
N GLU A 322 27.55 -16.58 -2.12
CA GLU A 322 27.18 -17.94 -1.68
C GLU A 322 25.82 -17.97 -0.97
N LYS A 323 25.54 -16.92 -0.18
CA LYS A 323 24.27 -16.80 0.55
C LYS A 323 23.08 -16.62 -0.38
N VAL A 324 23.19 -15.72 -1.36
CA VAL A 324 22.11 -15.51 -2.35
C VAL A 324 21.88 -16.79 -3.15
N LYS A 325 22.95 -17.46 -3.62
CA LYS A 325 22.85 -18.75 -4.34
C LYS A 325 22.15 -19.82 -3.50
N LYS A 326 22.53 -19.95 -2.22
CA LYS A 326 21.91 -20.89 -1.30
C LYS A 326 20.40 -20.62 -1.15
N ASP A 327 20.01 -19.36 -0.99
CA ASP A 327 18.61 -18.98 -0.85
C ASP A 327 17.83 -19.17 -2.17
N MET A 328 18.47 -19.02 -3.33
CA MET A 328 17.87 -19.32 -4.64
C MET A 328 17.56 -20.82 -4.81
N ASP A 329 18.30 -21.70 -4.14
CA ASP A 329 18.13 -23.15 -4.22
C ASP A 329 17.18 -23.70 -3.15
N SER A 330 16.96 -22.97 -2.05
CA SER A 330 16.16 -23.45 -0.92
C SER A 330 14.65 -23.48 -1.14
N LYS A 331 14.11 -23.04 -2.30
CA LYS A 331 12.66 -22.90 -2.58
C LYS A 331 11.89 -22.28 -1.40
N SER A 332 12.46 -21.22 -0.83
CA SER A 332 11.89 -20.53 0.33
C SER A 332 11.57 -19.07 0.02
N LEU A 333 11.67 -18.66 -1.24
CA LEU A 333 11.57 -17.28 -1.66
C LEU A 333 10.40 -17.12 -2.61
N LEU A 334 9.29 -16.64 -2.05
CA LEU A 334 8.07 -16.36 -2.81
C LEU A 334 8.34 -15.46 -4.02
N LEU A 335 9.29 -14.51 -3.91
CA LEU A 335 9.76 -13.66 -5.01
C LEU A 335 10.17 -14.46 -6.26
N LEU A 336 10.76 -15.63 -6.08
CA LEU A 336 11.30 -16.45 -7.17
C LEU A 336 10.37 -17.61 -7.57
N GLU A 337 9.30 -17.83 -6.81
CA GLU A 337 8.40 -18.97 -6.98
C GLU A 337 7.14 -18.64 -7.76
N LEU A 338 6.75 -17.37 -7.86
CA LEU A 338 5.63 -16.97 -8.70
C LEU A 338 5.96 -17.23 -10.17
N GLU A 339 5.15 -18.09 -10.79
CA GLU A 339 5.27 -18.48 -12.19
C GLU A 339 5.04 -17.27 -13.10
N GLU A 340 5.86 -17.15 -14.15
CA GLU A 340 5.64 -16.13 -15.18
C GLU A 340 4.37 -16.49 -15.99
N LYS A 341 3.61 -15.47 -16.39
CA LYS A 341 2.34 -15.67 -17.12
C LYS A 341 2.51 -16.23 -18.52
N GLU A 342 3.60 -15.89 -19.18
CA GLU A 342 3.85 -16.21 -20.58
C GLU A 342 4.95 -17.26 -20.68
N ASP A 343 4.67 -18.31 -21.46
CA ASP A 343 5.67 -19.28 -21.84
C ASP A 343 6.80 -18.57 -22.61
N PHE A 344 8.04 -19.04 -22.45
CA PHE A 344 9.25 -18.52 -23.12
C PHE A 344 9.77 -17.15 -22.65
N ILE A 345 9.18 -16.54 -21.60
CA ILE A 345 9.80 -15.41 -20.91
C ILE A 345 10.88 -15.90 -19.96
N GLU A 346 11.95 -15.12 -19.82
CA GLU A 346 12.98 -15.37 -18.81
C GLU A 346 12.39 -15.23 -17.41
N ASN A 347 12.49 -16.28 -16.60
CA ASN A 347 11.91 -16.24 -15.26
C ASN A 347 12.79 -15.45 -14.27
N LYS A 348 12.16 -14.97 -13.18
CA LYS A 348 12.83 -14.25 -12.09
C LYS A 348 14.11 -14.93 -11.58
N LYS A 349 14.12 -16.27 -11.42
CA LYS A 349 15.32 -17.02 -10.98
C LYS A 349 16.47 -16.91 -11.98
N GLN A 350 16.19 -16.95 -13.29
CA GLN A 350 17.19 -16.80 -14.34
C GLN A 350 17.76 -15.38 -14.38
N VAL A 351 16.90 -14.35 -14.28
CA VAL A 351 17.33 -12.94 -14.21
C VAL A 351 18.31 -12.73 -13.06
N LEU A 352 17.95 -13.20 -11.87
CA LEU A 352 18.82 -13.10 -10.69
C LEU A 352 20.12 -13.89 -10.87
N ALA A 353 20.06 -15.10 -11.41
CA ALA A 353 21.23 -15.94 -11.63
C ALA A 353 22.26 -15.25 -12.55
N LYS A 354 21.80 -14.58 -13.61
CA LYS A 354 22.66 -13.81 -14.52
C LYS A 354 23.33 -12.64 -13.80
N ALA A 355 22.57 -11.88 -13.01
CA ALA A 355 23.13 -10.75 -12.24
C ALA A 355 24.17 -11.22 -11.23
N ILE A 356 23.87 -12.29 -10.49
CA ILE A 356 24.78 -12.92 -9.52
C ILE A 356 26.05 -13.43 -10.18
N PHE A 357 25.95 -14.14 -11.31
CA PHE A 357 27.11 -14.64 -12.03
C PHE A 357 28.01 -13.51 -12.53
N LYS A 358 27.43 -12.46 -13.13
CA LYS A 358 28.20 -11.28 -13.58
C LYS A 358 28.87 -10.54 -12.42
N GLY A 359 28.14 -10.31 -11.34
CA GLY A 359 28.65 -9.63 -10.15
C GLY A 359 29.80 -10.41 -9.50
N GLU A 360 29.61 -11.71 -9.32
CA GLU A 360 30.62 -12.61 -8.73
C GLU A 360 31.88 -12.65 -9.58
N ALA A 361 31.75 -12.76 -10.92
CA ALA A 361 32.89 -12.72 -11.82
C ALA A 361 33.69 -11.41 -11.69
N ARG A 362 33.02 -10.26 -11.51
CA ARG A 362 33.67 -8.96 -11.26
C ARG A 362 34.36 -8.92 -9.90
N ALA A 363 33.73 -9.45 -8.86
CA ALA A 363 34.35 -9.56 -7.52
C ALA A 363 35.61 -10.44 -7.54
N ILE A 364 35.57 -11.60 -8.22
CA ILE A 364 36.74 -12.48 -8.43
C ILE A 364 37.84 -11.73 -9.19
N ALA A 365 37.50 -11.05 -10.28
CA ALA A 365 38.45 -10.30 -11.08
C ALA A 365 39.14 -9.18 -10.28
N LYS A 366 38.40 -8.49 -9.40
CA LYS A 366 38.96 -7.49 -8.48
C LYS A 366 39.92 -8.12 -7.46
N GLN A 367 39.56 -9.25 -6.85
CA GLN A 367 40.44 -9.96 -5.92
C GLN A 367 41.76 -10.42 -6.57
N HIS A 368 41.74 -10.77 -7.85
CA HIS A 368 42.92 -11.14 -8.63
C HIS A 368 43.67 -9.95 -9.23
N GLY A 369 43.24 -8.71 -8.95
CA GLY A 369 43.86 -7.49 -9.48
C GLY A 369 43.65 -7.26 -10.97
N ILE A 370 42.73 -7.98 -11.61
CA ILE A 370 42.37 -7.80 -13.03
C ILE A 370 41.59 -6.49 -13.21
N ILE A 371 40.68 -6.21 -12.28
CA ILE A 371 39.97 -4.92 -12.20
C ILE A 371 40.74 -4.06 -11.20
N GLY A 372 41.37 -2.99 -11.70
CA GLY A 372 42.03 -2.01 -10.85
C GLY A 372 41.03 -1.30 -9.94
N ASN A 373 41.50 -0.83 -8.78
CA ASN A 373 40.73 0.10 -7.96
C ASN A 373 40.57 1.39 -8.78
N GLN A 374 39.43 1.54 -9.47
CA GLN A 374 39.07 2.83 -10.02
C GLN A 374 38.86 3.75 -8.83
N ILE A 375 39.82 4.63 -8.60
CA ILE A 375 39.62 5.80 -7.74
C ILE A 375 38.62 6.66 -8.51
N VAL A 376 37.34 6.50 -8.19
CA VAL A 376 36.31 7.45 -8.61
C VAL A 376 36.58 8.70 -7.78
N ALA A 377 37.25 9.67 -8.39
CA ALA A 377 37.56 10.98 -7.83
C ALA A 377 36.32 11.87 -7.74
#